data_AF-A0A0Q9KN88-F1
#
_entry.id   AF-A0A0Q9KN88-F1
#
_cell.length_a   1.000
_cell.length_b   1.000
_cell.length_c   1.000
_cell.angle_alpha   90.00
_cell.angle_beta   90.00
_cell.angle_gamma   90.00
#
_symmetry.space_group_name_H-M   'P 1'
#
loop_
_entity.id
_entity.type
_entity.pdbx_description
1 polymer ?
#
loop_
_entity_poly.entity_id
_entity_poly.type
_entity_poly.pdbx_seq_one_letter_code
_entity_poly.pdbx_strand_id
1 'polypeptide(L)' 'MCITGKRAYYSRAEAKKKAKDMSRRTGERVIPYRCDVCPDWHIGKPPPGLIRGEVSRSEIHQHRYDRARALGYEQ' A
#
# COMPACT_ATOMS: atom_id res chain seq x y z
N MET A 1 5.25 15.37 -1.67
CA MET A 1 6.37 14.45 -2.00
C MET A 1 6.62 13.56 -0.80
N CYS A 2 6.65 12.23 -0.96
CA CYS A 2 6.81 11.31 0.17
C CYS A 2 8.30 11.14 0.53
N ILE A 3 8.64 11.18 1.82
CA ILE A 3 10.01 10.96 2.31
C ILE A 3 10.53 9.54 2.04
N THR A 4 9.65 8.58 1.75
CA THR A 4 10.05 7.21 1.44
C THR A 4 10.73 7.06 0.07
N GLY A 5 10.71 8.12 -0.76
CA GLY A 5 11.23 8.09 -2.13
C GLY A 5 10.43 7.20 -3.09
N LYS A 6 9.36 6.55 -2.60
CA LYS A 6 8.52 5.66 -3.42
C LYS A 6 7.57 6.47 -4.28
N ARG A 7 7.30 5.92 -5.47
CA ARG A 7 6.32 6.51 -6.39
C ARG A 7 4.95 6.57 -5.73
N ALA A 8 4.39 7.77 -5.68
CA ALA A 8 3.06 8.04 -5.17
C ALA A 8 2.00 7.81 -6.26
N TYR A 9 0.81 7.36 -5.83
CA TYR A 9 -0.40 7.25 -6.64
C TYR A 9 -1.54 7.91 -5.86
N TYR A 10 -2.37 8.69 -6.53
CA TYR A 10 -3.43 9.46 -5.88
C TYR A 10 -4.59 8.58 -5.41
N SER A 11 -4.80 7.44 -6.07
CA SER A 11 -5.86 6.50 -5.72
C SER A 11 -5.37 5.06 -5.54
N ARG A 12 -6.13 4.30 -4.73
CA ARG A 12 -5.97 2.85 -4.62
C ARG A 12 -6.11 2.15 -5.96
N ALA A 13 -6.99 2.65 -6.83
CA ALA A 13 -7.26 2.06 -8.14
C ALA A 13 -6.02 2.15 -9.05
N GLU A 14 -5.37 3.32 -9.10
CA GLU A 14 -4.12 3.52 -9.84
C GLU A 14 -2.99 2.64 -9.30
N ALA A 15 -2.80 2.64 -7.98
CA ALA A 15 -1.80 1.80 -7.33
C ALA A 15 -2.04 0.31 -7.61
N LYS A 16 -3.31 -0.15 -7.58
CA LYS A 16 -3.69 -1.54 -7.90
C LYS A 16 -3.40 -1.89 -9.35
N LYS A 17 -3.74 -1.00 -10.30
CA LYS A 17 -3.43 -1.19 -11.73
C LYS A 17 -1.92 -1.33 -11.93
N LYS A 18 -1.13 -0.47 -11.27
CA LYS A 18 0.33 -0.50 -11.43
C LYS A 18 0.99 -1.68 -10.72
N ALA A 19 0.50 -2.09 -9.55
CA ALA A 19 0.94 -3.30 -8.86
C ALA A 19 0.69 -4.56 -9.72
N LYS A 20 -0.49 -4.66 -10.36
CA LYS A 20 -0.81 -5.77 -11.27
C LYS A 20 0.12 -5.82 -12.47
N ASP A 21 0.36 -4.68 -13.11
CA ASP A 21 1.30 -4.54 -14.24
C ASP A 21 2.73 -4.94 -13.84
N MET A 22 3.22 -4.43 -12.72
CA MET A 22 4.56 -4.75 -12.21
C MET A 22 4.71 -6.22 -11.83
N SER A 23 3.71 -6.81 -11.17
CA SER A 23 3.75 -8.23 -10.80
C SER A 23 3.80 -9.13 -12.02
N ARG A 24 3.07 -8.78 -13.09
CA ARG A 24 3.10 -9.52 -14.36
C ARG A 24 4.44 -9.42 -15.07
N ARG A 25 5.12 -8.27 -15.00
CA ARG A 25 6.40 -8.03 -15.69
C ARG A 25 7.59 -8.66 -14.98
N THR A 26 7.57 -8.68 -13.64
CA THR A 26 8.71 -9.08 -12.81
C THR A 26 8.57 -10.48 -12.23
N GLY A 27 7.36 -11.03 -12.17
CA GLY A 27 7.04 -12.24 -11.41
C GLY A 27 6.98 -12.02 -9.90
N GLU A 28 7.38 -10.85 -9.40
CA GLU A 28 7.29 -10.54 -7.97
C GLU A 28 5.87 -10.12 -7.57
N ARG A 29 5.39 -10.66 -6.45
CA ARG A 29 4.11 -10.21 -5.90
C ARG A 29 4.28 -8.84 -5.24
N VAL A 30 3.72 -7.80 -5.86
CA VAL A 30 3.58 -6.46 -5.26
C VAL A 30 2.11 -6.12 -5.00
N ILE A 31 1.86 -5.40 -3.91
CA ILE A 31 0.53 -4.98 -3.48
C ILE A 31 0.47 -3.46 -3.31
N PRO A 32 -0.69 -2.84 -3.60
CA PRO A 32 -0.92 -1.44 -3.23
C PRO A 32 -1.11 -1.31 -1.72
N TYR A 33 -0.63 -0.21 -1.16
CA TYR A 33 -0.81 0.13 0.24
C TYR A 33 -0.88 1.64 0.47
N ARG A 34 -1.60 2.08 1.50
CA ARG A 34 -1.63 3.48 1.94
C ARG A 34 -0.39 3.80 2.77
N CYS A 35 0.27 4.92 2.48
CA CYS A 35 1.48 5.31 3.17
C CYS A 35 1.20 5.75 4.61
N ASP A 36 2.16 5.48 5.50
CA ASP A 36 2.06 5.82 6.92
C ASP A 36 2.61 7.22 7.25
N VAL A 37 3.15 7.92 6.24
CA VAL A 37 3.84 9.23 6.38
C VAL A 37 3.43 10.24 5.31
N CYS A 38 2.51 9.87 4.41
CA CYS A 38 1.94 10.78 3.41
C CYS A 38 0.52 10.32 3.04
N PRO A 39 -0.30 11.16 2.40
CA PRO A 39 -1.68 10.81 2.07
C PRO A 39 -1.80 9.84 0.88
N ASP A 40 -0.71 9.59 0.14
CA ASP A 40 -0.71 8.86 -1.12
C ASP A 40 -0.69 7.33 -0.96
N TRP A 41 -0.98 6.65 -2.08
CA TRP A 41 -0.80 5.21 -2.23
C TRP A 41 0.57 4.89 -2.81
N HIS A 42 1.14 3.76 -2.38
CA HIS A 42 2.37 3.19 -2.92
C HIS A 42 2.16 1.72 -3.29
N ILE A 43 3.15 1.14 -3.98
CA ILE A 43 3.22 -0.29 -4.24
C ILE A 43 4.49 -0.87 -3.62
N GLY A 44 4.43 -2.11 -3.15
CA GLY A 44 5.59 -2.80 -2.58
C GLY A 44 5.30 -4.26 -2.26
N LYS A 45 6.31 -4.97 -1.75
CA LYS A 45 6.15 -6.37 -1.35
C LYS A 45 5.13 -6.49 -0.20
N PRO A 46 4.30 -7.54 -0.19
CA PRO A 46 3.42 -7.81 0.94
C PRO A 46 4.25 -8.04 2.21
N PRO A 47 3.76 -7.60 3.38
CA PRO A 47 4.44 -7.85 4.64
C PRO A 47 4.50 -9.37 4.92
N PRO A 48 5.54 -9.86 5.63
CA PRO A 48 5.71 -11.29 5.89
C PRO A 48 4.50 -11.97 6.52
N GLY A 49 3.82 -11.31 7.47
CA GLY A 49 2.62 -11.87 8.10
C GLY A 49 1.46 -12.10 7.13
N LEU A 50 1.34 -11.30 6.06
CA LEU A 50 0.34 -11.54 5.02
C LEU A 50 0.71 -12.72 4.13
N ILE A 51 2.01 -12.97 3.93
CA ILE A 51 2.50 -14.12 3.15
C ILE A 51 2.29 -15.40 3.96
N ARG A 52 2.59 -15.36 5.26
CA ARG A 52 2.43 -16.48 6.20
C ARG A 52 0.98 -16.75 6.60
N GLY A 53 0.05 -15.85 6.30
CA GLY A 53 -1.36 -15.98 6.68
C GLY A 53 -1.66 -15.62 8.13
N GLU A 54 -0.72 -14.98 8.82
CA GLU A 54 -0.86 -14.52 10.21
C GLU A 54 -1.75 -13.28 10.32
N VAL A 55 -1.81 -12.47 9.25
CA VAL A 55 -2.66 -11.29 9.16
C VAL A 55 -3.39 -11.26 7.83
N SER A 56 -4.66 -10.87 7.88
CA SER A 56 -5.49 -10.69 6.69
C SER A 56 -5.19 -9.36 5.99
N ARG A 57 -5.57 -9.28 4.70
CA ARG A 57 -5.48 -8.02 3.94
C ARG A 57 -6.35 -6.92 4.56
N SER A 58 -7.51 -7.30 5.10
CA SER A 58 -8.45 -6.40 5.77
C SER A 58 -7.83 -5.76 7.00
N GLU A 59 -7.17 -6.55 7.85
CA GLU A 59 -6.50 -6.02 9.06
C GLU A 59 -5.39 -5.03 8.73
N ILE A 60 -4.53 -5.36 7.76
CA ILE A 60 -3.48 -4.43 7.30
C ILE A 60 -4.08 -3.13 6.74
N HIS A 61 -5.18 -3.26 5.99
CA HIS A 61 -5.84 -2.11 5.40
C HIS A 61 -6.45 -1.23 6.49
N GLN A 62 -7.17 -1.81 7.44
CA GLN A 62 -7.79 -1.10 8.55
C GLN A 62 -6.74 -0.35 9.38
N HIS A 63 -5.67 -1.03 9.79
CA HIS A 63 -4.58 -0.43 10.56
C HIS A 63 -3.97 0.81 9.87
N ARG A 64 -3.77 0.74 8.55
CA ARG A 64 -3.25 1.88 7.77
C ARG A 64 -4.27 3.02 7.63
N TYR A 65 -5.56 2.70 7.59
CA TYR A 65 -6.62 3.70 7.61
C TYR A 65 -6.67 4.42 8.96
N ASP A 66 -6.68 3.67 10.07
CA ASP A 66 -6.71 4.22 11.43
C ASP A 66 -5.51 5.14 11.67
N ARG A 67 -4.33 4.71 11.23
CA ARG A 67 -3.11 5.53 11.31
C ARG A 67 -3.21 6.81 10.48
N ALA A 68 -3.66 6.71 9.24
CA ALA A 68 -3.76 7.88 8.37
C ALA A 68 -4.84 8.87 8.86
N ARG A 69 -5.91 8.37 9.49
CA ARG A 69 -6.88 9.20 10.21
C ARG A 69 -6.24 9.90 11.40
N ALA A 70 -5.47 9.19 12.23
CA ALA A 70 -4.75 9.78 13.35
C ALA A 70 -3.75 10.87 12.92
N LEU A 71 -3.23 10.80 11.69
CA LEU A 71 -2.33 11.80 11.10
C LEU A 71 -3.05 12.93 10.36
N GLY A 72 -4.39 12.93 10.32
CA GLY A 72 -5.17 13.98 9.66
C GLY A 72 -5.14 13.93 8.13
N TYR A 73 -4.84 12.76 7.53
CA TYR A 73 -4.84 12.57 6.08
C TYR A 73 -6.20 12.13 5.52
N GLU A 74 -7.31 12.35 6.25
CA GLU A 74 -8.64 12.00 5.75
C GLU A 74 -9.00 12.83 4.50
N GLN A 75 -9.45 12.13 3.45
CA GLN A 75 -10.20 12.69 2.33
C GLN A 75 -11.66 12.25 2.51
#